data_AF-V9LGM8-F1
#
_entry.id   AF-V9LGM8-F1
#
_cell.length_a   1.000
_cell.length_b   1.000
_cell.length_c   1.000
_cell.angle_alpha   90.00
_cell.angle_beta   90.00
_cell.angle_gamma   90.00
#
_symmetry.space_group_name_H-M   'P 1'
#
loop_
_entity.id
_entity.type
_entity.pdbx_description
1 polymer ?
#
loop_
_entity_poly.entity_id
_entity_poly.type
_entity_poly.pdbx_seq_one_letter_code
_entity_poly.pdbx_strand_id
1 'polypeptide(L)'
;DRELQALPGLKAMVEMGVKADYLTPEFPSLSYPNYYSLMTGRNTEIHQMTGNYMWDKKTNKLFLIGENEDSLLPFWWNGSEPFWVTMMKNKRNVYMYYWPGCNVEILGVRPNYCRDYYYYVSDKNFSIAASEAIDVLGQGKANLAAVYYERVDVEGHSFGPWSEQRKNATRALDKMLQEMNLKLKVRNVQVTTLIPRGAG
;
A
#
# COMPACT_ATOMS: atom_id res chain seq x y z
N ASP A 1 -20.83 10.22 11.79
CA ASP A 1 -20.61 9.77 10.41
C ASP A 1 -21.46 8.52 10.14
N ARG A 2 -22.50 8.60 9.28
CA ARG A 2 -23.48 7.50 9.11
C ARG A 2 -22.90 6.32 8.33
N GLU A 3 -21.97 6.58 7.41
CA GLU A 3 -21.32 5.50 6.62
C GLU A 3 -20.40 4.66 7.51
N LEU A 4 -19.66 5.29 8.42
CA LEU A 4 -18.81 4.57 9.39
C LEU A 4 -19.61 3.64 10.31
N GLN A 5 -20.87 3.97 10.63
CA GLN A 5 -21.71 3.10 11.45
C GLN A 5 -22.04 1.76 10.76
N ALA A 6 -21.99 1.71 9.43
CA ALA A 6 -22.19 0.50 8.63
C ALA A 6 -20.90 -0.29 8.35
N LEU A 7 -19.76 0.16 8.91
CA LEU A 7 -18.43 -0.40 8.70
C LEU A 7 -17.79 -0.75 10.06
N PRO A 8 -18.24 -1.85 10.71
CA PRO A 8 -17.80 -2.21 12.07
C PRO A 8 -16.29 -2.44 12.21
N GLY A 9 -15.61 -2.93 11.17
CA GLY A 9 -14.16 -3.14 11.20
C GLY A 9 -13.39 -1.82 11.34
N LEU A 10 -13.68 -0.86 10.46
CA LEU A 10 -13.13 0.49 10.47
C LEU A 10 -13.58 1.29 11.68
N LYS A 11 -14.84 1.15 12.10
CA LYS A 11 -15.36 1.78 13.32
C LYS A 11 -14.54 1.36 14.53
N ALA A 12 -14.24 0.08 14.69
CA ALA A 12 -13.41 -0.41 15.78
C ALA A 12 -11.99 0.18 15.74
N MET A 13 -11.41 0.39 14.55
CA MET A 13 -10.10 1.04 14.41
C MET A 13 -10.15 2.52 14.82
N VAL A 14 -11.23 3.23 14.48
CA VAL A 14 -11.42 4.63 14.87
C VAL A 14 -11.61 4.76 16.38
N GLU A 15 -12.41 3.87 16.98
CA GLU A 15 -12.69 3.89 18.43
C GLU A 15 -11.46 3.52 19.28
N MET A 16 -10.54 2.71 18.75
CA MET A 16 -9.33 2.26 19.46
C MET A 16 -8.04 2.94 18.95
N GLY A 17 -8.14 3.93 18.07
CA GLY A 17 -7.00 4.47 17.35
C GLY A 17 -7.11 5.97 17.05
N VAL A 18 -6.40 6.42 16.01
CA VAL A 18 -6.37 7.82 15.56
C VAL A 18 -6.85 7.88 14.12
N LYS A 19 -7.73 8.85 13.83
CA LYS A 19 -8.24 9.13 12.50
C LYS A 19 -8.10 10.62 12.21
N ALA A 20 -7.46 10.96 11.09
CA ALA A 20 -7.55 12.30 10.49
C ALA A 20 -8.88 12.46 9.72
N ASP A 21 -9.31 13.69 9.47
CA ASP A 21 -10.52 13.94 8.67
C ASP A 21 -10.35 13.47 7.22
N TYR A 22 -9.19 13.78 6.64
CA TYR A 22 -8.76 13.32 5.33
C TYR A 22 -7.22 13.39 5.24
N LEU A 23 -6.67 12.77 4.21
CA LEU A 23 -5.27 12.90 3.82
C LEU A 23 -5.23 13.61 2.47
N THR A 24 -4.51 14.73 2.38
CA THR A 24 -4.31 15.43 1.10
C THR A 24 -3.25 14.68 0.30
N PRO A 25 -3.55 14.20 -0.92
CA PRO A 25 -2.55 13.55 -1.77
C PRO A 25 -1.57 14.58 -2.34
N GLU A 26 -0.39 14.11 -2.69
CA GLU A 26 0.55 14.87 -3.51
C GLU A 26 0.05 15.00 -4.95
N PHE A 27 0.48 16.08 -5.62
CA PHE A 27 0.21 16.25 -7.05
C PHE A 27 1.27 15.52 -7.89
N PRO A 28 0.87 14.78 -8.95
CA PRO A 28 -0.51 14.49 -9.33
C PRO A 28 -1.13 13.42 -8.41
N SER A 29 -2.45 13.47 -8.23
CA SER A 29 -3.21 12.52 -7.40
C SER A 29 -3.37 11.15 -8.08
N LEU A 30 -2.23 10.55 -8.43
CA LEU A 30 -2.07 9.26 -9.08
C LEU A 30 -1.36 8.28 -8.15
N SER A 31 -1.58 6.99 -8.42
CA SER A 31 -1.05 5.84 -7.69
C SER A 31 0.46 5.87 -7.42
N TYR A 32 1.30 5.63 -8.43
CA TYR A 32 2.76 5.50 -8.26
C TYR A 32 3.41 6.74 -7.62
N PRO A 33 3.05 7.98 -8.03
CA PRO A 33 3.54 9.17 -7.35
C PRO A 33 3.24 9.17 -5.85
N ASN A 34 1.98 8.95 -5.47
CA ASN A 34 1.56 8.99 -4.07
C ASN A 34 2.07 7.79 -3.24
N TYR A 35 2.25 6.60 -3.84
CA TYR A 35 2.90 5.48 -3.14
C TYR A 35 4.30 5.86 -2.71
N TYR A 36 5.03 6.55 -3.58
CA TYR A 36 6.38 6.99 -3.31
C TYR A 36 6.41 8.17 -2.35
N SER A 37 5.48 9.12 -2.46
CA SER A 37 5.34 10.21 -1.48
C SER A 37 5.06 9.66 -0.07
N LEU A 38 4.15 8.69 0.06
CA LEU A 38 3.83 8.03 1.34
C LEU A 38 5.05 7.33 1.95
N MET A 39 5.86 6.66 1.14
CA MET A 39 7.01 5.91 1.62
C MET A 39 8.26 6.77 1.82
N THR A 40 8.38 7.93 1.17
CA THR A 40 9.57 8.79 1.25
C THR A 40 9.37 10.03 2.11
N GLY A 41 8.12 10.44 2.34
CA GLY A 41 7.79 11.72 2.98
C GLY A 41 8.22 12.94 2.16
N ARG A 42 8.31 12.80 0.84
CA ARG A 42 8.80 13.84 -0.09
C ARG A 42 7.79 14.09 -1.21
N ASN A 43 7.88 15.28 -1.80
CA ASN A 43 7.07 15.65 -2.96
C ASN A 43 7.55 14.92 -4.23
N THR A 44 6.67 14.86 -5.22
CA THR A 44 6.91 14.15 -6.49
C THR A 44 8.10 14.69 -7.27
N GLU A 45 8.31 16.00 -7.24
CA GLU A 45 9.47 16.67 -7.85
C GLU A 45 10.81 16.32 -7.18
N ILE A 46 10.79 15.82 -5.94
CA ILE A 46 12.00 15.44 -5.20
C ILE A 46 12.29 13.96 -5.43
N HIS A 47 11.29 13.10 -5.22
CA HIS A 47 11.48 11.65 -5.34
C HIS A 47 11.44 11.12 -6.78
N GLN A 48 11.15 11.98 -7.78
CA GLN A 48 11.21 11.72 -9.23
C GLN A 48 10.16 10.76 -9.81
N MET A 49 9.43 10.00 -8.99
CA MET A 49 8.22 9.29 -9.41
C MET A 49 7.05 10.28 -9.68
N THR A 50 7.01 10.89 -10.86
CA THR A 50 6.08 12.00 -11.17
C THR A 50 4.79 11.59 -11.88
N GLY A 51 4.69 10.35 -12.37
CA GLY A 51 3.48 9.84 -13.00
C GLY A 51 3.39 8.32 -13.00
N ASN A 52 2.18 7.80 -13.27
CA ASN A 52 2.00 6.38 -13.57
C ASN A 52 2.62 6.00 -14.93
N TYR A 53 2.75 6.96 -15.84
CA TYR A 53 3.38 6.78 -17.13
C TYR A 53 4.47 7.85 -17.29
N MET A 54 5.72 7.42 -17.50
CA MET A 54 6.85 8.33 -17.63
C MET A 54 7.75 7.91 -18.80
N TRP A 55 8.49 8.87 -19.34
CA TRP A 55 9.45 8.64 -20.41
C TRP A 55 10.74 9.38 -20.10
N ASP A 56 11.87 8.68 -20.21
CA ASP A 56 13.18 9.29 -20.11
C ASP A 56 13.75 9.49 -21.52
N LYS A 57 13.90 10.75 -21.92
CA LYS A 57 14.40 11.12 -23.25
C LYS A 57 15.84 10.63 -23.50
N LYS A 58 16.68 10.52 -22.46
CA LYS A 58 18.10 10.17 -22.63
C LYS A 58 18.30 8.68 -22.94
N THR A 59 17.59 7.83 -22.21
CA THR A 59 17.67 6.37 -22.38
C THR A 59 16.60 5.81 -23.31
N ASN A 60 15.63 6.64 -23.71
CA ASN A 60 14.43 6.27 -24.46
C ASN A 60 13.63 5.14 -23.79
N LYS A 61 13.56 5.17 -22.46
CA LYS A 61 12.89 4.16 -21.62
C LYS A 61 11.55 4.67 -21.14
N LEU A 62 10.61 3.74 -21.01
CA LEU A 62 9.25 4.01 -20.57
C LEU A 62 9.01 3.37 -19.21
N PHE A 63 8.36 4.10 -18.32
CA PHE A 63 7.71 3.56 -17.15
C PHE A 63 6.21 3.44 -17.49
N LEU A 64 5.68 2.23 -17.56
CA LEU A 64 4.28 1.97 -17.95
C LEU A 64 3.54 1.34 -16.79
N ILE A 65 3.26 2.14 -15.75
CA ILE A 65 2.51 1.74 -14.54
C ILE A 65 3.03 0.43 -13.89
N GLY A 66 4.32 0.13 -14.05
CA GLY A 66 4.93 -1.11 -13.54
C GLY A 66 4.69 -2.36 -14.40
N GLU A 67 4.03 -2.26 -15.55
CA GLU A 67 3.68 -3.41 -16.40
C GLU A 67 4.82 -3.88 -17.31
N ASN A 68 5.78 -3.01 -17.64
CA ASN A 68 6.89 -3.34 -18.51
C ASN A 68 8.21 -3.53 -17.73
N GLU A 69 9.13 -4.34 -18.29
CA GLU A 69 10.43 -4.64 -17.65
C GLU A 69 11.25 -3.37 -17.34
N ASP A 70 11.17 -2.35 -18.20
CA ASP A 70 11.89 -1.09 -17.97
C ASP A 70 11.37 -0.33 -16.72
N SER A 71 10.15 -0.61 -16.23
CA SER A 71 9.66 -0.04 -14.96
C SER A 71 10.43 -0.56 -13.74
N LEU A 72 11.11 -1.71 -13.86
CA LEU A 72 11.95 -2.26 -12.80
C LEU A 72 13.35 -1.60 -12.74
N LEU A 73 13.67 -0.70 -13.68
CA LEU A 73 14.98 -0.06 -13.72
C LEU A 73 15.15 0.88 -12.52
N PRO A 74 16.23 0.73 -11.71
CA PRO A 74 16.41 1.50 -10.48
C PRO A 74 16.41 3.02 -10.66
N PHE A 75 16.73 3.55 -11.85
CA PHE A 75 16.81 5.00 -12.05
C PHE A 75 15.44 5.71 -11.89
N TRP A 76 14.32 5.00 -12.08
CA TRP A 76 12.98 5.53 -11.79
C TRP A 76 12.72 5.71 -10.29
N TRP A 77 13.41 4.92 -9.47
CA TRP A 77 13.14 4.78 -8.04
C TRP A 77 14.20 5.47 -7.18
N ASN A 78 15.45 5.51 -7.64
CA ASN A 78 16.60 6.01 -6.87
C ASN A 78 16.58 7.52 -6.59
N GLY A 79 15.56 8.26 -7.04
CA GLY A 79 15.40 9.69 -6.75
C GLY A 79 15.25 10.01 -5.25
N SER A 80 14.75 9.07 -4.44
CA SER A 80 14.72 9.19 -2.97
C SER A 80 14.69 7.82 -2.30
N GLU A 81 15.16 7.77 -1.05
CA GLU A 81 15.14 6.53 -0.27
C GLU A 81 13.75 6.32 0.38
N PRO A 82 13.00 5.26 0.04
CA PRO A 82 11.76 4.94 0.72
C PRO A 82 12.03 4.33 2.10
N PHE A 83 11.10 4.50 3.03
CA PHE A 83 11.22 4.10 4.43
C PHE A 83 11.61 2.63 4.60
N TRP A 84 11.10 1.74 3.75
CA TRP A 84 11.48 0.33 3.81
C TRP A 84 12.97 0.09 3.48
N VAL A 85 13.57 0.87 2.59
CA VAL A 85 15.02 0.80 2.31
C VAL A 85 15.80 1.28 3.53
N THR A 86 15.36 2.37 4.18
CA THR A 86 15.96 2.85 5.43
C THR A 86 15.92 1.78 6.51
N MET A 87 14.79 1.08 6.66
CA MET A 87 14.64 -0.04 7.61
C MET A 87 15.62 -1.17 7.31
N MET A 88 15.73 -1.59 6.04
CA MET A 88 16.68 -2.62 5.61
C MET A 88 18.14 -2.22 5.90
N LYS A 89 18.53 -0.98 5.58
CA LYS A 89 19.86 -0.43 5.90
C LYS A 89 20.17 -0.43 7.40
N ASN A 90 19.13 -0.28 8.23
CA ASN A 90 19.20 -0.37 9.69
C ASN A 90 18.99 -1.79 10.24
N LYS A 91 19.19 -2.83 9.41
CA LYS A 91 19.11 -4.25 9.80
C LYS A 91 17.75 -4.64 10.39
N ARG A 92 16.68 -4.00 9.93
CA ARG A 92 15.29 -4.34 10.27
C ARG A 92 14.68 -5.19 9.17
N ASN A 93 13.88 -6.18 9.56
CA ASN A 93 13.27 -7.08 8.61
C ASN A 93 11.99 -6.48 8.01
N VAL A 94 11.88 -6.50 6.68
CA VAL A 94 10.72 -5.95 5.95
C VAL A 94 10.04 -7.02 5.11
N TYR A 95 8.72 -7.15 5.27
CA TYR A 95 7.85 -8.03 4.50
C TYR A 95 6.82 -7.18 3.74
N MET A 96 6.70 -7.40 2.43
CA MET A 96 5.78 -6.64 1.59
C MET A 96 4.92 -7.60 0.78
N TYR A 97 3.62 -7.31 0.74
CA TYR A 97 2.61 -8.12 0.05
C TYR A 97 1.89 -7.24 -0.96
N TYR A 98 2.08 -7.54 -2.24
CA TYR A 98 1.48 -6.84 -3.38
C TYR A 98 1.84 -5.35 -3.47
N TRP A 99 2.82 -4.88 -2.69
CA TRP A 99 3.19 -3.47 -2.67
C TRP A 99 3.95 -3.09 -3.96
N PRO A 100 3.45 -2.14 -4.77
CA PRO A 100 4.14 -1.72 -5.99
C PRO A 100 5.55 -1.20 -5.70
N GLY A 101 6.54 -1.81 -6.34
CA GLY A 101 7.96 -1.50 -6.14
C GLY A 101 8.69 -2.41 -5.12
N CYS A 102 8.03 -3.34 -4.44
CA CYS A 102 8.75 -4.28 -3.55
C CYS A 102 9.67 -5.25 -4.30
N ASN A 103 9.38 -5.50 -5.58
CA ASN A 103 10.15 -6.36 -6.47
C ASN A 103 11.27 -5.60 -7.20
N VAL A 104 11.45 -4.31 -6.92
CA VAL A 104 12.51 -3.47 -7.48
C VAL A 104 13.69 -3.39 -6.51
N GLU A 105 14.91 -3.45 -7.04
CA GLU A 105 16.09 -3.10 -6.27
C GLU A 105 16.25 -1.58 -6.21
N ILE A 106 15.99 -1.00 -5.05
CA ILE A 106 16.03 0.45 -4.85
C ILE A 106 17.27 0.79 -4.04
N LEU A 107 18.15 1.61 -4.61
CA LEU A 107 19.43 2.00 -4.02
C LEU A 107 20.31 0.79 -3.61
N GLY A 108 20.26 -0.30 -4.39
CA GLY A 108 21.00 -1.54 -4.13
C GLY A 108 20.41 -2.41 -3.02
N VAL A 109 19.16 -2.16 -2.61
CA VAL A 109 18.50 -2.84 -1.49
C VAL A 109 17.18 -3.46 -1.95
N ARG A 110 16.84 -4.62 -1.37
CA ARG A 110 15.56 -5.34 -1.53
C ARG A 110 14.99 -5.67 -0.14
N PRO A 111 13.66 -5.77 0.02
CA PRO A 111 13.06 -6.22 1.28
C PRO A 111 13.40 -7.70 1.54
N ASN A 112 13.29 -8.17 2.79
CA ASN A 112 13.51 -9.59 3.11
C ASN A 112 12.47 -10.51 2.43
N TYR A 113 11.27 -9.99 2.21
CA TYR A 113 10.19 -10.69 1.53
C TYR A 113 9.38 -9.71 0.69
N CYS A 114 9.13 -10.08 -0.57
CA CYS A 114 8.19 -9.42 -1.45
C CYS A 114 7.32 -10.50 -2.11
N ARG A 115 6.00 -10.35 -1.97
CA ARG A 115 5.04 -11.06 -2.81
C ARG A 115 4.60 -10.10 -3.90
N ASP A 116 5.00 -10.39 -5.13
CA ASP A 116 4.77 -9.51 -6.27
C ASP A 116 3.28 -9.24 -6.46
N TYR A 117 2.99 -7.98 -6.80
CA TYR A 117 1.67 -7.58 -7.28
C TYR A 117 1.38 -8.27 -8.62
N TYR A 118 0.13 -8.66 -8.79
CA TYR A 118 -0.43 -9.02 -10.09
C TYR A 118 -1.81 -8.41 -10.18
N TYR A 119 -2.25 -8.18 -11.42
CA TYR A 119 -3.53 -7.56 -11.67
C TYR A 119 -4.66 -8.35 -11.00
N TYR A 120 -5.49 -7.67 -10.22
CA TYR A 120 -6.70 -8.22 -9.59
C TYR A 120 -6.46 -9.21 -8.43
N VAL A 121 -5.75 -8.78 -7.39
CA VAL A 121 -5.65 -9.53 -6.12
C VAL A 121 -7.04 -9.69 -5.49
N SER A 122 -7.51 -10.94 -5.36
CA SER A 122 -8.81 -11.23 -4.76
C SER A 122 -8.87 -10.89 -3.26
N ASP A 123 -10.08 -10.60 -2.74
CA ASP A 123 -10.32 -10.39 -1.31
C ASP A 123 -9.74 -11.53 -0.46
N LYS A 124 -9.91 -12.78 -0.91
CA LYS A 124 -9.35 -13.96 -0.24
C LYS A 124 -7.82 -13.87 -0.12
N ASN A 125 -7.14 -13.49 -1.20
CA ASN A 125 -5.69 -13.38 -1.22
C ASN A 125 -5.21 -12.20 -0.37
N PHE A 126 -5.95 -11.09 -0.35
CA PHE A 126 -5.69 -9.98 0.58
C PHE A 126 -5.84 -10.43 2.04
N SER A 127 -6.93 -11.11 2.42
CA SER A 127 -7.10 -11.64 3.78
C SER A 127 -5.97 -12.58 4.18
N ILE A 128 -5.51 -13.44 3.27
CA ILE A 128 -4.37 -14.33 3.52
C ILE A 128 -3.10 -13.51 3.75
N ALA A 129 -2.78 -12.56 2.87
CA ALA A 129 -1.60 -11.70 3.01
C ALA A 129 -1.62 -10.87 4.30
N ALA A 130 -2.77 -10.31 4.66
CA ALA A 130 -2.94 -9.56 5.91
C ALA A 130 -2.79 -10.48 7.15
N SER A 131 -3.34 -11.68 7.08
CA SER A 131 -3.20 -12.70 8.13
C SER A 131 -1.73 -13.11 8.30
N GLU A 132 -1.00 -13.36 7.21
CA GLU A 132 0.42 -13.67 7.21
C GLU A 132 1.27 -12.51 7.73
N ALA A 133 0.95 -11.27 7.31
CA ALA A 133 1.60 -10.05 7.79
C ALA A 133 1.51 -9.93 9.33
N ILE A 134 0.32 -10.18 9.90
CA ILE A 134 0.12 -10.20 11.37
C ILE A 134 0.96 -11.31 12.01
N ASP A 135 1.01 -12.50 11.41
CA ASP A 135 1.77 -13.63 11.97
C ASP A 135 3.28 -13.36 11.94
N VAL A 136 3.85 -12.80 10.86
CA VAL A 136 5.30 -12.49 10.80
C VAL A 136 5.69 -11.37 11.75
N LEU A 137 4.82 -10.39 11.98
CA LEU A 137 5.03 -9.35 12.99
C LEU A 137 4.97 -9.94 14.40
N GLY A 138 3.94 -10.73 14.71
CA GLY A 138 3.78 -11.37 16.03
C GLY A 138 4.87 -12.38 16.36
N GLN A 139 5.47 -13.03 15.36
CA GLN A 139 6.61 -13.94 15.51
C GLN A 139 7.96 -13.21 15.61
N GLY A 140 7.98 -11.88 15.49
CA GLY A 140 9.23 -11.10 15.45
C GLY A 140 10.08 -11.32 14.19
N LYS A 141 9.53 -11.96 13.14
CA LYS A 141 10.22 -12.19 11.86
C LYS A 141 10.31 -10.91 11.03
N ALA A 142 9.32 -10.03 11.14
CA ALA A 142 9.28 -8.74 10.48
C ALA A 142 9.24 -7.60 11.52
N ASN A 143 9.88 -6.49 11.20
CA ASN A 143 9.69 -5.22 11.90
C ASN A 143 8.70 -4.31 11.16
N LEU A 144 8.53 -4.51 9.86
CA LEU A 144 7.53 -3.84 9.01
C LEU A 144 6.85 -4.89 8.13
N ALA A 145 5.51 -4.86 8.09
CA ALA A 145 4.72 -5.58 7.10
C ALA A 145 3.80 -4.60 6.36
N ALA A 146 3.88 -4.56 5.03
CA ALA A 146 3.04 -3.71 4.19
C ALA A 146 2.18 -4.59 3.26
N VAL A 147 0.88 -4.31 3.17
CA VAL A 147 -0.07 -5.06 2.33
C VAL A 147 -0.86 -4.06 1.47
N TYR A 148 -0.86 -4.25 0.16
CA TYR A 148 -1.60 -3.42 -0.78
C TYR A 148 -2.95 -4.05 -1.16
N TYR A 149 -3.98 -3.21 -1.30
CA TYR A 149 -5.33 -3.59 -1.73
C TYR A 149 -5.88 -2.56 -2.72
N GLU A 150 -6.36 -3.03 -3.86
CA GLU A 150 -6.69 -2.15 -4.98
C GLU A 150 -8.19 -2.11 -5.30
N ARG A 151 -8.98 -3.11 -4.88
CA ARG A 151 -10.33 -3.30 -5.43
C ARG A 151 -11.27 -2.10 -5.26
N VAL A 152 -11.13 -1.33 -4.17
CA VAL A 152 -11.96 -0.12 -3.99
C VAL A 152 -11.72 0.89 -5.12
N ASP A 153 -10.47 1.04 -5.56
CA ASP A 153 -10.06 1.90 -6.66
C ASP A 153 -10.59 1.35 -8.01
N VAL A 154 -10.42 0.06 -8.27
CA VAL A 154 -10.92 -0.61 -9.49
C VAL A 154 -12.42 -0.41 -9.69
N GLU A 155 -13.22 -0.66 -8.65
CA GLU A 155 -14.66 -0.51 -8.72
C GLU A 155 -15.07 0.98 -8.81
N GLY A 156 -14.28 1.87 -8.21
CA GLY A 156 -14.44 3.33 -8.34
C GLY A 156 -14.23 3.80 -9.79
N HIS A 157 -13.17 3.33 -10.45
CA HIS A 157 -12.92 3.62 -11.85
C HIS A 157 -13.97 3.02 -12.79
N SER A 158 -14.40 1.79 -12.51
CA SER A 158 -15.32 1.05 -13.39
C SER A 158 -16.77 1.54 -13.30
N PHE A 159 -17.23 1.92 -12.10
CA PHE A 159 -18.64 2.20 -11.83
C PHE A 159 -18.90 3.59 -11.23
N GLY A 160 -17.84 4.33 -10.87
CA GLY A 160 -17.92 5.64 -10.24
C GLY A 160 -17.90 5.58 -8.71
N PRO A 161 -17.52 6.70 -8.05
CA PRO A 161 -17.26 6.74 -6.62
C PRO A 161 -18.52 6.55 -5.77
N TRP A 162 -19.73 6.77 -6.29
CA TRP A 162 -20.98 6.63 -5.54
C TRP A 162 -21.73 5.31 -5.80
N SER A 163 -21.13 4.41 -6.59
CA SER A 163 -21.73 3.14 -7.00
C SER A 163 -21.89 2.13 -5.86
N GLU A 164 -22.85 1.21 -6.00
CA GLU A 164 -23.00 0.09 -5.06
C GLU A 164 -21.84 -0.90 -5.15
N GLN A 165 -21.20 -1.04 -6.32
CA GLN A 165 -20.01 -1.87 -6.54
C GLN A 165 -18.84 -1.41 -5.67
N ARG A 166 -18.52 -0.10 -5.70
CA ARG A 166 -17.48 0.49 -4.85
C ARG A 166 -17.82 0.37 -3.37
N LYS A 167 -19.09 0.62 -2.99
CA LYS A 167 -19.55 0.43 -1.60
C LYS A 167 -19.43 -1.03 -1.16
N ASN A 168 -19.74 -2.00 -2.02
CA ASN A 168 -19.59 -3.42 -1.73
C ASN A 168 -18.13 -3.83 -1.56
N ALA A 169 -17.22 -3.31 -2.39
CA ALA A 169 -15.78 -3.50 -2.17
C ALA A 169 -15.31 -2.88 -0.84
N THR A 170 -15.86 -1.73 -0.45
CA THR A 170 -15.58 -1.10 0.85
C THR A 170 -16.09 -1.97 2.01
N ARG A 171 -17.29 -2.54 1.91
CA ARG A 171 -17.84 -3.47 2.92
C ARG A 171 -17.03 -4.77 3.01
N ALA A 172 -16.55 -5.28 1.87
CA ALA A 172 -15.67 -6.45 1.85
C ALA A 172 -14.35 -6.16 2.57
N LEU A 173 -13.71 -5.02 2.27
CA LEU A 173 -12.52 -4.55 3.00
C LEU A 173 -12.78 -4.42 4.49
N ASP A 174 -13.91 -3.82 4.89
CA ASP A 174 -14.28 -3.67 6.30
C ASP A 174 -14.40 -5.02 7.03
N LYS A 175 -15.03 -6.02 6.41
CA LYS A 175 -15.10 -7.37 6.97
C LYS A 175 -13.72 -7.98 7.18
N MET A 176 -12.81 -7.80 6.21
CA MET A 176 -11.44 -8.28 6.32
C MET A 176 -10.69 -7.56 7.45
N LEU A 177 -10.87 -6.25 7.59
CA LEU A 177 -10.30 -5.46 8.69
C LEU A 177 -10.88 -5.88 10.06
N GLN A 178 -12.15 -6.25 10.12
CA GLN A 178 -12.77 -6.80 11.34
C GLN A 178 -12.09 -8.10 11.77
N GLU A 179 -11.88 -9.03 10.83
CA GLU A 179 -11.15 -10.28 11.06
C GLU A 179 -9.70 -10.03 11.51
N MET A 180 -9.02 -9.06 10.88
CA MET A 180 -7.68 -8.62 11.28
C MET A 180 -7.64 -8.08 12.71
N ASN A 181 -8.58 -7.20 13.07
CA ASN A 181 -8.66 -6.63 14.41
C ASN A 181 -8.86 -7.71 15.48
N LEU A 182 -9.69 -8.73 15.20
CA LEU A 182 -9.86 -9.88 16.09
C LEU A 182 -8.56 -10.68 16.22
N LYS A 183 -7.87 -10.94 15.12
CA LYS A 183 -6.60 -11.68 15.13
C LYS A 183 -5.52 -10.93 15.93
N LEU A 184 -5.39 -9.62 15.76
CA LEU A 184 -4.46 -8.79 16.52
C LEU A 184 -4.71 -8.86 18.03
N LYS A 185 -5.99 -8.79 18.45
CA LYS A 185 -6.40 -8.94 19.85
C LYS A 185 -6.03 -10.32 20.40
N VAL A 186 -6.32 -11.39 19.66
CA VAL A 186 -6.03 -12.79 20.08
C VAL A 186 -4.52 -13.03 20.21
N ARG A 187 -3.72 -12.47 19.30
CA ARG A 187 -2.25 -12.64 19.31
C ARG A 187 -1.54 -11.70 20.28
N ASN A 188 -2.25 -10.76 20.91
CA ASN A 188 -1.69 -9.70 21.75
C ASN A 188 -0.54 -8.93 21.07
N VAL A 189 -0.67 -8.69 19.76
CA VAL A 189 0.33 -7.95 18.99
C VAL A 189 -0.10 -6.49 18.91
N GLN A 190 0.72 -5.59 19.44
CA GLN A 190 0.54 -4.16 19.24
C GLN A 190 1.18 -3.76 17.92
N VAL A 191 0.34 -3.46 16.92
CA VAL A 191 0.77 -2.92 15.63
C VAL A 191 0.15 -1.56 15.41
N THR A 192 0.92 -0.64 14.81
CA THR A 192 0.34 0.59 14.26
C THR A 192 -0.10 0.29 12.84
N THR A 193 -1.40 0.16 12.62
CA THR A 193 -1.97 -0.04 11.28
C THR A 193 -2.24 1.33 10.66
N LEU A 194 -1.54 1.65 9.56
CA LEU A 194 -1.78 2.84 8.76
C LEU A 194 -2.59 2.46 7.51
N ILE A 195 -3.78 3.04 7.37
CA ILE A 195 -4.64 2.86 6.19
C ILE A 195 -4.85 4.23 5.55
N PRO A 196 -4.03 4.62 4.56
CA PRO A 196 -4.30 5.82 3.79
C PRO A 196 -5.55 5.59 2.92
N ARG A 197 -6.46 6.57 2.92
CA ARG A 197 -7.60 6.56 2.01
C ARG A 197 -7.10 6.95 0.61
N GLY A 198 -7.23 6.05 -0.36
CA GLY A 198 -6.98 6.39 -1.77
C GLY A 198 -7.96 7.46 -2.25
N ALA A 199 -7.46 8.42 -3.03
CA ALA A 199 -8.31 9.40 -3.70
C ALA A 199 -8.90 8.75 -4.97
N GLY A 200 -10.22 8.59 -4.98
CA GLY A 200 -11.02 8.09 -6.10
C GLY A 200 -12.47 8.55 -5.95
#